data_AF-A0A662LKD8-F1
#
_entry.id   AF-A0A662LKD8-F1
#
_cell.length_a   1.000
_cell.length_b   1.000
_cell.length_c   1.000
_cell.angle_alpha   90.00
_cell.angle_beta   90.00
_cell.angle_gamma   90.00
#
_symmetry.space_group_name_H-M   'P 1'
#
loop_
_entity.id
_entity.type
_entity.pdbx_description
1 polymer ?
#
loop_
_entity_poly.entity_id
_entity_poly.type
_entity_poly.pdbx_seq_one_letter_code
_entity_poly.pdbx_strand_id
1 'polypeptide(L)'
;MRDRIKDIVFQALKELNAELEINIFDELSENTAIYENLESINLLDLIVEIEDLLQKEFGKYIQIADENSMNVEQTIFKTIASTIDGILEKVS
;
A
#
# COMPACT_ATOMS: atom_id res chain seq x y z
N MET A 1 6.41 14.97 3.26
CA MET A 1 5.07 14.34 3.14
C MET A 1 5.18 12.99 2.46
N ARG A 2 5.72 12.92 1.24
CA ARG A 2 5.99 11.66 0.55
C ARG A 2 6.79 10.66 1.40
N ASP A 3 7.80 11.11 2.14
CA ASP A 3 8.58 10.22 3.03
C ASP A 3 7.74 9.59 4.15
N ARG A 4 6.78 10.34 4.74
CA ARG A 4 5.86 9.79 5.74
C ARG A 4 4.94 8.72 5.14
N ILE A 5 4.42 8.97 3.94
CA ILE A 5 3.60 8.00 3.21
C ILE A 5 4.44 6.77 2.85
N LYS A 6 5.69 6.97 2.42
CA LYS A 6 6.63 5.89 2.16
C LYS A 6 6.83 5.02 3.40
N ASP A 7 7.10 5.63 4.55
CA ASP A 7 7.28 4.89 5.81
C ASP A 7 6.03 4.06 6.15
N ILE A 8 4.83 4.63 5.96
CA ILE A 8 3.56 3.92 6.15
C ILE A 8 3.42 2.73 5.19
N VAL A 9 3.65 2.92 3.89
CA VAL A 9 3.52 1.84 2.90
C VAL A 9 4.54 0.72 3.19
N PHE A 10 5.77 1.06 3.56
CA PHE A 10 6.78 0.07 3.96
C PHE A 10 6.43 -0.64 5.26
N GLN A 11 5.82 0.06 6.22
CA GLN A 11 5.36 -0.55 7.46
C GLN A 11 4.24 -1.56 7.18
N ALA A 12 3.19 -1.17 6.45
CA ALA A 12 2.08 -2.05 6.11
C ALA A 12 2.55 -3.30 5.35
N LEU A 13 3.48 -3.15 4.40
CA LEU A 13 4.05 -4.29 3.67
C LEU A 13 4.85 -5.24 4.57
N LYS A 14 5.57 -4.72 5.57
CA LYS A 14 6.29 -5.56 6.54
C LYS A 14 5.35 -6.29 7.48
N GLU A 15 4.30 -5.63 7.94
CA GLU A 15 3.27 -6.22 8.78
C GLU A 15 2.56 -7.35 8.02
N LEU A 16 2.13 -7.09 6.79
CA LEU A 16 1.54 -8.10 5.91
C LEU A 16 2.50 -9.27 5.61
N ASN A 17 3.78 -9.00 5.33
CA ASN A 17 4.78 -10.05 5.08
C ASN A 17 4.94 -10.97 6.30
N ALA A 18 4.92 -10.40 7.51
CA ALA A 18 4.99 -11.15 8.75
C ALA A 18 3.71 -11.97 9.01
N GLU A 19 2.54 -11.41 8.73
CA GLU A 19 1.24 -12.08 8.93
C GLU A 19 1.03 -13.25 7.97
N LEU A 20 1.44 -13.09 6.71
CA LEU A 20 1.30 -14.12 5.70
C LEU A 20 2.40 -15.21 5.79
N GLU A 21 3.39 -15.04 6.68
CA GLU A 21 4.57 -15.90 6.79
C GLU A 21 5.28 -16.12 5.44
N ILE A 22 5.28 -15.08 4.59
CA ILE A 22 5.92 -15.09 3.27
C ILE A 22 7.18 -14.21 3.27
N ASN A 23 8.08 -14.48 2.33
CA ASN A 23 9.35 -13.74 2.18
C ASN A 23 9.34 -12.83 0.94
N ILE A 24 8.16 -12.45 0.44
CA ILE A 24 8.02 -11.70 -0.82
C ILE A 24 8.57 -10.27 -0.67
N PHE A 25 8.59 -9.75 0.55
CA PHE A 25 8.98 -8.37 0.86
C PHE A 25 10.23 -8.25 1.74
N ASP A 26 11.13 -9.22 1.73
CA ASP A 26 12.40 -9.14 2.50
C ASP A 26 13.35 -8.05 1.95
N GLU A 27 13.29 -7.76 0.65
CA GLU A 27 14.03 -6.69 -0.02
C GLU A 27 13.09 -5.68 -0.68
N LEU A 28 12.44 -4.83 0.12
CA LEU A 28 11.54 -3.78 -0.36
C LEU A 28 12.32 -2.65 -1.07
N SER A 29 11.90 -2.34 -2.30
CA SER A 29 12.34 -1.17 -3.05
C SER A 29 11.14 -0.46 -3.67
N GLU A 30 11.26 0.83 -4.02
CA GLU A 30 10.18 1.56 -4.68
C GLU A 30 9.71 0.91 -6.01
N ASN A 31 10.55 0.08 -6.63
CA ASN A 31 10.24 -0.64 -7.85
C ASN A 31 9.59 -2.02 -7.62
N THR A 32 9.49 -2.47 -6.37
CA THR A 32 8.88 -3.76 -6.04
C THR A 32 7.41 -3.75 -6.48
N ALA A 33 7.03 -4.75 -7.29
CA ALA A 33 5.66 -4.92 -7.75
C ALA A 33 4.79 -5.41 -6.59
N ILE A 34 3.64 -4.77 -6.37
CA ILE A 34 2.68 -5.18 -5.34
C ILE A 34 1.62 -6.08 -5.98
N TYR A 35 0.93 -5.57 -7.01
CA TYR A 35 -0.19 -6.27 -7.66
C TYR A 35 0.17 -7.66 -8.23
N GLU A 36 1.39 -7.83 -8.75
CA GLU A 36 1.84 -9.12 -9.30
C GLU A 36 2.19 -10.15 -8.22
N ASN A 37 2.49 -9.67 -7.02
CA ASN A 37 3.02 -10.46 -5.91
C ASN A 37 1.97 -10.77 -4.84
N LEU A 38 0.86 -10.03 -4.82
CA LEU A 38 -0.24 -10.22 -3.89
C LEU A 38 -1.46 -10.79 -4.59
N GLU A 39 -2.07 -11.81 -3.98
CA GLU A 39 -3.43 -12.22 -4.33
C GLU A 39 -4.43 -11.13 -3.95
N SER A 40 -5.61 -11.12 -4.59
CA SER A 40 -6.61 -10.08 -4.39
C SER A 40 -7.06 -9.91 -2.93
N ILE A 41 -7.06 -10.99 -2.14
CA ILE A 41 -7.39 -10.93 -0.71
C ILE A 41 -6.28 -10.23 0.08
N ASN A 42 -5.03 -10.59 -0.15
CA ASN A 42 -3.87 -9.97 0.49
C ASN A 42 -3.72 -8.49 0.08
N LEU A 43 -4.14 -8.13 -1.14
CA LEU A 43 -4.18 -6.74 -1.57
C LEU A 43 -5.23 -5.94 -0.80
N LEU A 44 -6.39 -6.52 -0.49
CA LEU A 44 -7.39 -5.89 0.36
C LEU A 44 -6.85 -5.69 1.79
N ASP A 45 -6.18 -6.69 2.35
CA ASP A 45 -5.57 -6.59 3.68
C ASP A 45 -4.51 -5.48 3.72
N LEU A 46 -3.67 -5.38 2.67
CA LEU A 46 -2.71 -4.28 2.52
C LEU A 46 -3.40 -2.91 2.51
N ILE A 47 -4.50 -2.79 1.76
CA ILE A 47 -5.26 -1.55 1.66
C ILE A 47 -5.76 -1.13 3.04
N VAL A 48 -6.39 -2.06 3.76
CA VAL A 48 -6.94 -1.79 5.10
C VAL A 48 -5.83 -1.35 6.06
N GLU A 49 -4.69 -2.03 6.07
CA GLU A 49 -3.57 -1.65 6.96
C GLU A 49 -3.02 -0.25 6.62
N ILE A 50 -2.87 0.07 5.33
CA ILE A 50 -2.42 1.41 4.92
C ILE A 50 -3.44 2.47 5.37
N GLU A 51 -4.75 2.25 5.19
CA GLU A 51 -5.79 3.20 5.61
C GLU A 51 -5.80 3.41 7.12
N ASP A 52 -5.61 2.34 7.90
CA ASP A 52 -5.49 2.39 9.36
C ASP A 52 -4.26 3.18 9.80
N LEU A 53 -3.10 2.94 9.19
CA LEU A 53 -1.86 3.69 9.47
C LEU A 53 -1.97 5.16 9.06
N LEU A 54 -2.58 5.45 7.91
CA LEU A 54 -2.87 6.82 7.49
C LEU A 54 -3.80 7.52 8.48
N GLN A 55 -4.83 6.83 8.96
CA GLN A 55 -5.74 7.39 9.96
C GLN A 55 -5.04 7.69 11.28
N LYS A 56 -4.17 6.78 11.75
CA LYS A 56 -3.33 6.99 12.95
C LYS A 56 -2.40 8.19 12.77
N GLU A 57 -1.78 8.33 11.59
CA GLU A 57 -0.79 9.38 11.30
C GLU A 57 -1.40 10.78 11.05
N PHE A 58 -2.55 10.83 10.37
CA PHE A 58 -3.17 12.09 9.92
C PHE A 58 -4.44 12.47 10.70
N GLY A 59 -4.92 11.60 11.59
CA GLY A 59 -6.09 11.84 12.44
C GLY A 59 -7.43 11.87 11.69
N LYS A 60 -7.46 11.45 10.41
CA LYS A 60 -8.66 11.33 9.59
C LYS A 60 -8.58 10.06 8.74
N TYR A 61 -9.73 9.42 8.49
CA TYR A 61 -9.80 8.32 7.54
C TYR A 61 -9.54 8.84 6.12
N ILE A 62 -8.66 8.16 5.38
CA ILE A 62 -8.29 8.50 4.00
C ILE A 62 -8.55 7.25 3.16
N GLN A 63 -9.63 7.29 2.37
CA GLN A 63 -9.94 6.18 1.47
C GLN A 63 -8.95 6.18 0.30
N ILE A 64 -8.11 5.15 0.24
CA ILE A 64 -7.12 4.98 -0.83
C ILE A 64 -7.63 4.08 -1.94
N ALA A 65 -8.55 3.17 -1.62
CA ALA A 65 -9.13 2.24 -2.57
C ALA A 65 -10.52 2.66 -3.09
N ASP A 66 -10.73 2.45 -4.37
CA ASP A 66 -11.96 2.71 -5.13
C ASP A 66 -12.22 1.56 -6.14
N GLU A 67 -13.21 1.75 -7.01
CA GLU A 67 -13.59 0.77 -8.05
C GLU A 67 -12.43 0.38 -8.99
N ASN A 68 -11.42 1.24 -9.14
CA ASN A 68 -10.27 1.01 -10.02
C ASN A 68 -9.11 0.32 -9.31
N SER A 69 -9.17 0.16 -7.98
CA SER A 69 -8.07 -0.40 -7.18
C SER A 69 -7.77 -1.86 -7.48
N MET A 70 -8.77 -2.60 -7.96
CA MET A 70 -8.64 -3.99 -8.41
C MET A 70 -8.48 -4.11 -9.94
N ASN A 71 -8.44 -2.98 -10.66
CA ASN A 71 -8.17 -2.99 -12.10
C ASN A 71 -6.66 -2.83 -12.33
N VAL A 72 -6.00 -3.88 -12.81
CA VAL A 72 -4.55 -3.90 -13.09
C VAL A 72 -4.06 -2.72 -13.95
N GLU A 73 -4.88 -2.22 -14.88
CA GLU A 73 -4.48 -1.11 -15.76
C GLU A 73 -4.53 0.25 -15.06
N GLN A 74 -5.41 0.40 -14.07
CA GLN A 74 -5.74 1.69 -13.45
C GLN A 74 -5.36 1.79 -11.97
N THR A 75 -4.97 0.68 -11.36
CA THR A 75 -4.65 0.62 -9.93
C THR A 75 -3.40 1.42 -9.57
N ILE A 76 -3.45 2.08 -8.42
CA ILE A 76 -2.27 2.70 -7.80
C ILE A 76 -1.34 1.66 -7.17
N PHE A 77 -1.80 0.42 -6.97
CA PHE A 77 -1.07 -0.66 -6.31
C PHE A 77 -0.16 -1.48 -7.24
N LYS A 78 0.30 -0.90 -8.37
CA LYS A 78 1.22 -1.59 -9.30
C LYS A 78 2.58 -1.84 -8.65
N THR A 79 3.20 -0.78 -8.16
CA THR A 79 4.47 -0.80 -7.44
C THR A 79 4.37 -0.02 -6.14
N ILE A 80 5.37 -0.15 -5.29
CA ILE A 80 5.48 0.68 -4.08
C ILE A 80 5.50 2.18 -4.45
N ALA A 81 6.27 2.57 -5.47
CA ALA A 81 6.30 3.95 -5.95
C ALA A 81 4.92 4.47 -6.36
N SER A 82 4.19 3.73 -7.21
CA SER A 82 2.87 4.16 -7.67
C SER A 82 1.86 4.25 -6.53
N THR A 83 2.02 3.39 -5.51
CA THR A 83 1.17 3.41 -4.32
C THR A 83 1.43 4.67 -3.50
N ILE A 84 2.70 4.98 -3.24
CA ILE A 84 3.10 6.19 -2.51
C ILE A 84 2.60 7.44 -3.23
N ASP A 85 2.81 7.52 -4.54
CA ASP A 85 2.43 8.68 -5.34
C ASP A 85 0.90 8.84 -5.41
N GLY A 86 0.16 7.73 -5.61
CA GLY A 86 -1.30 7.74 -5.62
C GLY A 86 -1.92 8.11 -4.26
N ILE A 87 -1.31 7.70 -3.15
CA ILE A 87 -1.74 8.13 -1.82
C ILE A 87 -1.43 9.61 -1.59
N LEU A 88 -0.26 10.09 -2.05
CA LEU A 88 0.12 11.49 -1.91
C LEU A 88 -0.90 12.44 -2.57
N GLU A 89 -1.45 12.06 -3.72
CA GLU A 89 -2.52 12.80 -4.39
C GLU A 89 -3.81 12.87 -3.57
N LYS A 90 -4.12 11.84 -2.78
CA LYS A 90 -5.33 11.78 -1.93
C LYS A 90 -5.17 12.49 -0.58
N VAL A 91 -3.94 12.66 -0.12
CA VAL A 91 -3.62 13.31 1.17
C VAL A 91 -3.42 14.83 1.02
N SER A 92 -3.02 15.29 -0.18
CA SER A 92 -2.77 16.71 -0.50
C SER A 92 -4.03 17.57 -0.46
#